data_AF-X1DXD2-F1
#
_entry.id   AF-X1DXD2-F1
#
_cell.length_a   1.000
_cell.length_b   1.000
_cell.length_c   1.000
_cell.angle_alpha   90.00
_cell.angle_beta   90.00
_cell.angle_gamma   90.00
#
_symmetry.space_group_name_H-M   'P 1'
#
loop_
_entity.id
_entity.type
_entity.pdbx_description
1 polymer ?
#
loop_
_entity_poly.entity_id
_entity_poly.type
_entity_poly.pdbx_seq_one_letter_code
_entity_poly.pdbx_strand_id
1 'polypeptide(L)'
;IGGTEETTTGVIRLRSLEKAGKLRYPLIAVNDAQTKYLFDNRYGTGQSTIDGITRATNILWAGKKVVICGYGWCGHGIALRAKGLGSQVIVTEVEPVRALEAVMDGYQVMPLMEAAGVGDIFITIAGDKNVIDKAHLQAMKDGAILANSGHFNVEINIPALESMAHSQRRIRPFVDEYTLNNGRHLYLLGEGRLINLAAAEGHPASVMDMSFANQALCLESMVKNRERLKPKISPVPEEIDKQIARLKLNSMGIDIDSLTPEQKEYLTSWEQGT
;
A
#
# COMPACT_ATOMS: atom_id res chain seq x y z
N ILE A 1 27.40 10.89 5.47
CA ILE A 1 26.54 11.60 6.45
C ILE A 1 25.44 10.65 6.89
N GLY A 2 24.52 10.28 6.01
CA GLY A 2 23.54 9.20 6.22
C GLY A 2 22.56 9.15 5.05
N GLY A 3 21.41 8.51 5.24
CA GLY A 3 20.35 8.46 4.23
C GLY A 3 18.95 8.38 4.82
N THR A 4 17.98 8.20 3.94
CA THR A 4 16.56 8.16 4.23
C THR A 4 15.93 7.00 3.44
N GLU A 5 14.91 6.34 4.00
CA GLU A 5 14.19 5.24 3.33
C GLU A 5 12.68 5.48 3.37
N GLU A 6 12.05 5.39 2.21
CA GLU A 6 10.65 5.75 1.98
C GLU A 6 9.69 4.57 2.01
N THR A 7 10.19 3.36 1.72
CA THR A 7 9.33 2.20 1.50
C THR A 7 9.25 1.32 2.73
N THR A 8 8.08 0.70 2.96
CA THR A 8 7.88 -0.21 4.09
C THR A 8 8.84 -1.39 4.02
N THR A 9 8.99 -1.99 2.83
CA THR A 9 9.91 -3.11 2.62
C THR A 9 11.38 -2.73 2.79
N GLY A 10 11.77 -1.54 2.32
CA GLY A 10 13.12 -1.00 2.55
C GLY A 10 13.40 -0.82 4.04
N VAL A 11 12.48 -0.21 4.79
CA VAL A 11 12.62 -0.03 6.25
C VAL A 11 12.73 -1.37 6.98
N ILE A 12 11.94 -2.38 6.61
CA ILE A 12 12.02 -3.73 7.18
C ILE A 12 13.41 -4.34 6.95
N ARG A 13 13.95 -4.24 5.73
CA ARG A 13 15.30 -4.73 5.40
C ARG A 13 16.38 -4.00 6.18
N LEU A 14 16.27 -2.69 6.30
CA LEU A 14 17.24 -1.87 7.04
C LEU A 14 17.19 -2.15 8.54
N ARG A 15 16.00 -2.28 9.15
CA ARG A 15 15.86 -2.71 10.56
C ARG A 15 16.45 -4.09 10.79
N SER A 16 16.35 -4.99 9.82
CA SER A 16 17.00 -6.30 9.88
C SER A 16 18.53 -6.18 9.84
N LEU A 17 19.06 -5.28 9.01
CA LEU A 17 20.50 -4.96 8.94
C LEU A 17 21.03 -4.34 10.25
N GLU A 18 20.24 -3.45 10.87
CA GLU A 18 20.53 -2.84 12.18
C GLU A 18 20.57 -3.90 13.28
N LYS A 19 19.55 -4.77 13.37
CA LYS A 19 19.51 -5.89 14.32
C LYS A 19 20.71 -6.84 14.17
N ALA A 20 21.22 -7.01 12.96
CA ALA A 20 22.41 -7.81 12.68
C ALA A 20 23.74 -7.08 12.99
N GLY A 21 23.71 -5.84 13.51
CA GLY A 21 24.91 -5.04 13.78
C GLY A 21 25.66 -4.61 12.52
N LYS A 22 25.03 -4.68 11.34
CA LYS A 22 25.65 -4.43 10.04
C LYS A 22 25.36 -3.04 9.48
N LEU A 23 24.52 -2.25 10.14
CA LEU A 23 24.21 -0.89 9.73
C LEU A 23 25.43 0.02 9.94
N ARG A 24 25.93 0.63 8.86
CA ARG A 24 27.19 1.40 8.88
C ARG A 24 27.03 2.91 8.92
N TYR A 25 25.82 3.42 8.69
CA TYR A 25 25.54 4.85 8.64
C TYR A 25 24.13 5.14 9.14
N PRO A 26 23.86 6.36 9.64
CA PRO A 26 22.54 6.74 10.15
C PRO A 26 21.50 6.75 9.04
N LEU A 27 20.29 6.32 9.38
CA LEU A 27 19.14 6.30 8.49
C LEU A 27 17.91 6.92 9.18
N ILE A 28 17.10 7.65 8.42
CA ILE A 28 15.77 8.07 8.85
C ILE A 28 14.72 7.26 8.08
N ALA A 29 13.82 6.61 8.82
CA ALA A 29 12.71 5.86 8.26
C ALA A 29 11.56 6.80 7.88
N VAL A 30 11.68 7.45 6.72
CA VAL A 30 10.64 8.35 6.16
C VAL A 30 9.32 7.63 5.95
N ASN A 31 9.35 6.32 5.64
CA ASN A 31 8.13 5.52 5.56
C ASN A 31 7.24 5.62 6.81
N ASP A 32 7.83 5.83 7.99
CA ASP A 32 7.10 5.87 9.27
C ASP A 32 6.51 7.25 9.58
N ALA A 33 6.84 8.29 8.80
CA ALA A 33 6.24 9.62 8.97
C ALA A 33 4.73 9.55 8.77
N GLN A 34 3.96 10.26 9.57
CA GLN A 34 2.51 10.32 9.44
C GLN A 34 2.11 10.90 8.09
N THR A 35 2.75 11.99 7.63
CA THR A 35 2.47 12.61 6.32
C THR A 35 2.86 11.75 5.12
N LYS A 36 3.62 10.67 5.34
CA LYS A 36 3.88 9.63 4.34
C LYS A 36 2.91 8.46 4.54
N TYR A 37 3.05 7.75 5.66
CA TYR A 37 2.37 6.49 5.95
C TYR A 37 0.84 6.57 5.87
N LEU A 38 0.24 7.65 6.37
CA LEU A 38 -1.22 7.82 6.40
C LEU A 38 -1.77 8.34 5.07
N PHE A 39 -0.92 8.97 4.24
CA PHE A 39 -1.39 9.68 3.05
C PHE A 39 -0.98 9.01 1.74
N ASP A 40 0.31 8.79 1.55
CA ASP A 40 0.88 8.13 0.37
C ASP A 40 0.29 6.73 0.19
N ASN A 41 0.45 5.91 1.22
CA ASN A 41 -0.01 4.53 1.20
C ASN A 41 -1.54 4.46 1.07
N ARG A 42 -2.30 5.38 1.68
CA ARG A 42 -3.78 5.32 1.65
C ARG A 42 -4.38 5.97 0.41
N TYR A 43 -4.11 7.25 0.19
CA TYR A 43 -4.74 8.02 -0.90
C TYR A 43 -4.02 7.78 -2.24
N GLY A 44 -2.68 7.74 -2.23
CA GLY A 44 -1.86 7.53 -3.43
C GLY A 44 -2.06 6.14 -4.01
N THR A 45 -1.82 5.10 -3.21
CA THR A 45 -2.00 3.71 -3.68
C THR A 45 -3.46 3.43 -4.04
N GLY A 46 -4.41 3.85 -3.19
CA GLY A 46 -5.84 3.63 -3.44
C GLY A 46 -6.33 4.18 -4.78
N GLN A 47 -5.91 5.40 -5.16
CA GLN A 47 -6.29 5.97 -6.46
C GLN A 47 -5.53 5.30 -7.62
N SER A 48 -4.21 5.18 -7.50
CA SER A 48 -3.35 4.75 -8.60
C SER A 48 -3.49 3.26 -8.95
N THR A 49 -3.80 2.40 -7.99
CA THR A 49 -4.10 0.97 -8.24
C THR A 49 -5.34 0.83 -9.10
N ILE A 50 -6.40 1.56 -8.77
CA ILE A 50 -7.65 1.54 -9.54
C ILE A 50 -7.42 2.11 -10.95
N ASP A 51 -6.64 3.18 -11.09
CA ASP A 51 -6.23 3.72 -12.39
C ASP A 51 -5.48 2.68 -13.24
N GLY A 52 -4.44 2.04 -12.68
CA GLY A 52 -3.66 1.01 -13.38
C GLY A 52 -4.52 -0.16 -13.87
N ILE A 53 -5.41 -0.68 -13.02
CA ILE A 53 -6.32 -1.76 -13.42
C ILE A 53 -7.31 -1.28 -14.49
N THR A 54 -7.85 -0.06 -14.35
CA THR A 54 -8.80 0.51 -15.32
C THR A 54 -8.16 0.73 -16.69
N ARG A 55 -6.95 1.31 -16.76
CA ARG A 55 -6.21 1.50 -18.02
C ARG A 55 -5.84 0.16 -18.66
N ALA A 56 -5.40 -0.82 -17.85
CA ALA A 56 -5.03 -2.14 -18.33
C ALA A 56 -6.22 -2.92 -18.89
N THR A 57 -7.43 -2.77 -18.32
CA THR A 57 -8.55 -3.71 -18.60
C THR A 57 -9.79 -3.06 -19.20
N ASN A 58 -9.99 -1.75 -19.03
CA ASN A 58 -11.26 -1.06 -19.28
C ASN A 58 -12.47 -1.76 -18.61
N ILE A 59 -12.25 -2.39 -17.45
CA ILE A 59 -13.28 -3.14 -16.73
C ILE A 59 -14.32 -2.20 -16.11
N LEU A 60 -15.58 -2.62 -16.11
CA LEU A 60 -16.62 -2.00 -15.28
C LEU A 60 -16.48 -2.52 -13.84
N TRP A 61 -16.19 -1.62 -12.90
CA TRP A 61 -16.06 -1.92 -11.47
C TRP A 61 -17.40 -2.21 -10.78
N ALA A 62 -18.46 -1.53 -11.20
CA ALA A 62 -19.77 -1.65 -10.59
C ALA A 62 -20.29 -3.10 -10.66
N GLY A 63 -20.70 -3.64 -9.51
CA GLY A 63 -21.20 -5.00 -9.38
C GLY A 63 -20.14 -6.10 -9.37
N LYS A 64 -18.85 -5.78 -9.56
CA LYS A 64 -17.75 -6.76 -9.45
C LYS A 64 -17.40 -7.06 -8.00
N LYS A 65 -17.05 -8.31 -7.73
CA LYS A 65 -16.48 -8.75 -6.46
C LYS A 65 -14.97 -8.51 -6.48
N VAL A 66 -14.52 -7.46 -5.80
CA VAL A 66 -13.11 -7.09 -5.73
C VAL A 66 -12.53 -7.62 -4.42
N VAL A 67 -11.58 -8.56 -4.54
CA VAL A 67 -10.89 -9.18 -3.42
C VAL A 67 -9.58 -8.47 -3.16
N ILE A 68 -9.41 -7.96 -1.95
CA ILE A 68 -8.21 -7.22 -1.52
C ILE A 68 -7.49 -8.07 -0.49
N CYS A 69 -6.26 -8.47 -0.82
CA CYS A 69 -5.44 -9.34 0.02
C CYS A 69 -4.48 -8.49 0.86
N GLY A 70 -4.85 -8.24 2.12
CA GLY A 70 -4.16 -7.36 3.05
C GLY A 70 -4.91 -6.04 3.29
N TYR A 71 -5.08 -5.65 4.55
CA TYR A 71 -5.89 -4.49 4.95
C TYR A 71 -5.10 -3.47 5.79
N GLY A 72 -3.81 -3.30 5.48
CA GLY A 72 -3.04 -2.12 5.90
C GLY A 72 -3.54 -0.84 5.21
N TRP A 73 -2.81 0.29 5.33
CA TRP A 73 -3.26 1.56 4.74
C TRP A 73 -3.43 1.53 3.23
N CYS A 74 -2.58 0.78 2.51
CA CYS A 74 -2.76 0.56 1.07
C CYS A 74 -4.06 -0.18 0.77
N GLY A 75 -4.34 -1.27 1.50
CA GLY A 75 -5.59 -2.02 1.39
C GLY A 75 -6.83 -1.17 1.68
N HIS A 76 -6.79 -0.36 2.73
CA HIS A 76 -7.84 0.63 3.04
C HIS A 76 -8.08 1.60 1.89
N GLY A 77 -7.00 2.11 1.30
CA GLY A 77 -7.04 2.98 0.14
C GLY A 77 -7.80 2.35 -1.00
N ILE A 78 -7.37 1.14 -1.40
CA ILE A 78 -7.94 0.40 -2.54
C ILE A 78 -9.40 0.04 -2.27
N ALA A 79 -9.72 -0.46 -1.08
CA ALA A 79 -11.08 -0.86 -0.68
C ALA A 79 -12.06 0.30 -0.79
N LEU A 80 -11.68 1.47 -0.27
CA LEU A 80 -12.51 2.66 -0.30
C LEU A 80 -12.82 3.10 -1.74
N ARG A 81 -11.84 3.06 -2.66
CA ARG A 81 -12.07 3.46 -4.07
C ARG A 81 -12.87 2.42 -4.83
N ALA A 82 -12.58 1.13 -4.64
CA ALA A 82 -13.35 0.06 -5.28
C ALA A 82 -14.84 0.12 -4.87
N LYS A 83 -15.12 0.30 -3.57
CA LYS A 83 -16.48 0.53 -3.06
C LYS A 83 -17.11 1.80 -3.62
N GLY A 84 -16.35 2.89 -3.71
CA GLY A 84 -16.79 4.15 -4.33
C GLY A 84 -17.16 4.01 -5.82
N LEU A 85 -16.58 3.04 -6.53
CA LEU A 85 -16.93 2.70 -7.92
C LEU A 85 -18.03 1.62 -8.04
N GLY A 86 -18.68 1.27 -6.93
CA GLY A 86 -19.82 0.33 -6.89
C GLY A 86 -19.44 -1.15 -6.86
N SER A 87 -18.18 -1.49 -6.55
CA SER A 87 -17.77 -2.88 -6.36
C SER A 87 -18.25 -3.46 -5.03
N GLN A 88 -18.47 -4.77 -5.01
CA GLN A 88 -18.64 -5.57 -3.80
C GLN A 88 -17.25 -5.93 -3.28
N VAL A 89 -16.79 -5.27 -2.22
CA VAL A 89 -15.42 -5.46 -1.71
C VAL A 89 -15.37 -6.59 -0.69
N ILE A 90 -14.43 -7.51 -0.92
CA ILE A 90 -14.07 -8.61 -0.04
C ILE A 90 -12.63 -8.39 0.40
N VAL A 91 -12.37 -8.48 1.70
CA VAL A 91 -11.04 -8.34 2.29
C VAL A 91 -10.59 -9.69 2.85
N THR A 92 -9.30 -10.00 2.68
CA THR A 92 -8.65 -11.13 3.35
C THR A 92 -7.53 -10.58 4.24
N GLU A 93 -7.52 -10.96 5.51
CA GLU A 93 -6.51 -10.53 6.48
C GLU A 93 -6.11 -11.67 7.42
N VAL A 94 -4.87 -11.63 7.87
CA VAL A 94 -4.29 -12.46 8.92
C VAL A 94 -4.21 -11.72 10.25
N GLU A 95 -4.16 -10.38 10.24
CA GLU A 95 -4.09 -9.59 11.46
C GLU A 95 -5.51 -9.28 11.98
N PRO A 96 -5.87 -9.70 13.21
CA PRO A 96 -7.24 -9.64 13.71
C PRO A 96 -7.78 -8.21 13.88
N VAL A 97 -6.97 -7.22 14.25
CA VAL A 97 -7.44 -5.83 14.39
C VAL A 97 -7.77 -5.22 13.03
N ARG A 98 -6.95 -5.47 12.00
CA ARG A 98 -7.21 -5.06 10.61
C ARG A 98 -8.40 -5.78 10.02
N ALA A 99 -8.57 -7.07 10.29
CA ALA A 99 -9.75 -7.82 9.89
C ALA A 99 -11.03 -7.22 10.53
N LEU A 100 -10.98 -6.91 11.83
CA LEU A 100 -12.08 -6.27 12.53
C LEU A 100 -12.40 -4.87 11.96
N GLU A 101 -11.37 -4.07 11.68
CA GLU A 101 -11.50 -2.75 11.05
C GLU A 101 -12.19 -2.85 9.68
N ALA A 102 -11.80 -3.82 8.84
CA ALA A 102 -12.46 -4.06 7.55
C ALA A 102 -13.94 -4.40 7.68
N VAL A 103 -14.33 -5.19 8.70
CA VAL A 103 -15.74 -5.45 8.99
C VAL A 103 -16.46 -4.18 9.40
N MET A 104 -15.85 -3.36 10.27
CA MET A 104 -16.45 -2.11 10.76
C MET A 104 -16.57 -1.05 9.66
N ASP A 105 -15.71 -1.06 8.65
CA ASP A 105 -15.83 -0.23 7.43
C ASP A 105 -16.91 -0.74 6.44
N GLY A 106 -17.53 -1.88 6.76
CA GLY A 106 -18.63 -2.48 6.01
C GLY A 106 -18.18 -3.29 4.80
N TYR A 107 -17.03 -3.97 4.89
CA TYR A 107 -16.56 -4.94 3.90
C TYR A 107 -16.85 -6.38 4.34
N GLN A 108 -16.97 -7.29 3.38
CA GLN A 108 -16.97 -8.72 3.69
C GLN A 108 -15.55 -9.15 4.01
N VAL A 109 -15.36 -9.91 5.09
CA VAL A 109 -14.06 -10.49 5.45
C VAL A 109 -14.19 -12.00 5.46
N MET A 110 -13.36 -12.68 4.68
CA MET A 110 -13.36 -14.14 4.59
C MET A 110 -11.97 -14.68 4.22
N PRO A 111 -11.69 -15.98 4.47
CA PRO A 111 -10.47 -16.61 3.98
C PRO A 111 -10.31 -16.50 2.47
N LEU A 112 -9.07 -16.33 1.99
CA LEU A 112 -8.78 -16.20 0.56
C LEU A 112 -9.24 -17.41 -0.26
N MET A 113 -9.24 -18.61 0.32
CA MET A 113 -9.75 -19.81 -0.35
C MET A 113 -11.24 -19.71 -0.70
N GLU A 114 -12.04 -19.10 0.17
CA GLU A 114 -13.46 -18.86 -0.07
C GLU A 114 -13.66 -17.72 -1.08
N ALA A 115 -12.90 -16.63 -0.90
CA ALA A 115 -12.93 -15.48 -1.81
C ALA A 115 -12.52 -15.86 -3.25
N ALA A 116 -11.59 -16.80 -3.41
CA ALA A 116 -11.13 -17.29 -4.72
C ALA A 116 -12.27 -17.83 -5.57
N GLY A 117 -13.23 -18.54 -4.97
CA GLY A 117 -14.37 -19.11 -5.70
C GLY A 117 -15.37 -18.07 -6.22
N VAL A 118 -15.37 -16.85 -5.68
CA VAL A 118 -16.40 -15.84 -5.98
C VAL A 118 -15.86 -14.55 -6.61
N GLY A 119 -14.60 -14.20 -6.34
CA GLY A 119 -13.97 -12.94 -6.76
C GLY A 119 -13.85 -12.79 -8.27
N ASP A 120 -13.99 -11.56 -8.75
CA ASP A 120 -13.75 -11.16 -10.15
C ASP A 120 -12.35 -10.59 -10.34
N ILE A 121 -11.92 -9.75 -9.40
CA ILE A 121 -10.65 -9.02 -9.45
C ILE A 121 -9.95 -9.22 -8.11
N PHE A 122 -8.72 -9.69 -8.13
CA PHE A 122 -7.90 -9.95 -6.96
C PHE A 122 -6.73 -8.98 -6.96
N ILE A 123 -6.56 -8.26 -5.86
CA ILE A 123 -5.52 -7.25 -5.69
C ILE A 123 -4.69 -7.64 -4.47
N THR A 124 -3.44 -8.06 -4.68
CA THR A 124 -2.51 -8.34 -3.58
C THR A 124 -1.82 -7.08 -3.11
N ILE A 125 -1.78 -6.87 -1.79
CA ILE A 125 -1.16 -5.71 -1.15
C ILE A 125 -0.67 -6.04 0.27
N ALA A 126 -0.22 -7.27 0.48
CA ALA A 126 0.18 -7.76 1.81
C ALA A 126 1.64 -7.46 2.15
N GLY A 127 2.49 -7.22 1.15
CA GLY A 127 3.94 -7.09 1.31
C GLY A 127 4.64 -8.43 1.59
N ASP A 128 4.02 -9.55 1.24
CA ASP A 128 4.50 -10.91 1.52
C ASP A 128 4.53 -11.79 0.25
N LYS A 129 5.07 -12.99 0.35
CA LYS A 129 5.24 -13.92 -0.78
C LYS A 129 4.11 -14.95 -0.84
N ASN A 130 3.69 -15.28 -2.06
CA ASN A 130 2.70 -16.33 -2.36
C ASN A 130 1.37 -16.13 -1.62
N VAL A 131 0.93 -14.88 -1.46
CA VAL A 131 -0.39 -14.53 -0.95
C VAL A 131 -1.46 -15.24 -1.78
N ILE A 132 -1.35 -15.13 -3.11
CA ILE A 132 -2.11 -15.97 -4.05
C ILE A 132 -1.20 -17.11 -4.51
N ASP A 133 -1.43 -18.30 -3.97
CA ASP A 133 -0.69 -19.53 -4.31
C ASP A 133 -1.54 -20.49 -5.18
N LYS A 134 -0.94 -21.60 -5.58
CA LYS A 134 -1.51 -22.63 -6.47
C LYS A 134 -2.95 -23.02 -6.11
N ALA A 135 -3.24 -23.26 -4.84
CA ALA A 135 -4.57 -23.68 -4.40
C ALA A 135 -5.63 -22.59 -4.64
N HIS A 136 -5.28 -21.31 -4.42
CA HIS A 136 -6.15 -20.18 -4.72
C HIS A 136 -6.40 -20.06 -6.22
N LEU A 137 -5.34 -20.14 -7.04
CA LEU A 137 -5.44 -20.10 -8.51
C LEU A 137 -6.31 -21.25 -9.06
N GLN A 138 -6.26 -22.42 -8.44
CA GLN A 138 -7.13 -23.55 -8.80
C GLN A 138 -8.60 -23.32 -8.43
N ALA A 139 -8.87 -22.62 -7.33
CA ALA A 139 -10.23 -22.31 -6.90
C ALA A 139 -10.88 -21.16 -7.69
N MET A 140 -10.09 -20.31 -8.36
CA MET A 140 -10.59 -19.16 -9.11
C MET A 140 -11.53 -19.52 -10.25
N LYS A 141 -12.57 -18.71 -10.43
CA LYS A 141 -13.49 -18.84 -11.57
C LYS A 141 -12.81 -18.44 -12.88
N ASP A 142 -13.41 -18.90 -13.97
CA ASP A 142 -13.00 -18.48 -15.31
C ASP A 142 -13.08 -16.96 -15.46
N GLY A 143 -12.06 -16.38 -16.09
CA GLY A 143 -11.94 -14.95 -16.34
C GLY A 143 -11.54 -14.09 -15.14
N ALA A 144 -11.10 -14.68 -14.02
CA ALA A 144 -10.59 -13.91 -12.88
C ALA A 144 -9.35 -13.08 -13.25
N ILE A 145 -9.29 -11.86 -12.72
CA ILE A 145 -8.21 -10.89 -12.97
C ILE A 145 -7.33 -10.80 -11.73
N LEU A 146 -6.01 -10.93 -11.91
CA LEU A 146 -4.98 -10.90 -10.89
C LEU A 146 -4.14 -9.63 -11.05
N ALA A 147 -4.06 -8.82 -10.00
CA ALA A 147 -3.23 -7.64 -9.94
C ALA A 147 -2.44 -7.61 -8.63
N ASN A 148 -1.25 -7.03 -8.67
CA ASN A 148 -0.43 -6.79 -7.50
C ASN A 148 -0.20 -5.29 -7.33
N SER A 149 -0.42 -4.77 -6.13
CA SER A 149 -0.05 -3.41 -5.74
C SER A 149 1.07 -3.38 -4.70
N GLY A 150 1.52 -4.54 -4.23
CA GLY A 150 2.66 -4.68 -3.34
C GLY A 150 4.00 -4.54 -4.05
N HIS A 151 5.05 -4.24 -3.27
CA HIS A 151 6.33 -3.78 -3.80
C HIS A 151 7.07 -4.79 -4.71
N PHE A 152 6.81 -6.09 -4.54
CA PHE A 152 7.42 -7.14 -5.36
C PHE A 152 6.36 -8.01 -6.00
N ASN A 153 6.67 -8.57 -7.16
CA ASN A 153 5.76 -9.46 -7.89
C ASN A 153 5.57 -10.84 -7.25
N VAL A 154 6.25 -11.10 -6.14
CA VAL A 154 6.22 -12.40 -5.45
C VAL A 154 4.95 -12.63 -4.64
N GLU A 155 4.07 -11.64 -4.50
CA GLU A 155 2.78 -11.83 -3.81
C GLU A 155 1.89 -12.83 -4.55
N ILE A 156 2.04 -12.92 -5.87
CA ILE A 156 1.35 -13.89 -6.71
C ILE A 156 2.37 -14.96 -7.10
N ASN A 157 2.04 -16.24 -6.89
CA ASN A 157 2.91 -17.34 -7.31
C ASN A 157 2.82 -17.55 -8.83
N ILE A 158 3.48 -16.68 -9.59
CA ILE A 158 3.53 -16.72 -11.07
C ILE A 158 4.11 -18.05 -11.59
N PRO A 159 5.20 -18.62 -11.02
CA PRO A 159 5.66 -19.94 -11.43
C PRO A 159 4.61 -21.05 -11.30
N ALA A 160 3.78 -21.00 -10.24
CA ALA A 160 2.66 -21.93 -10.10
C ALA A 160 1.59 -21.70 -11.18
N LEU A 161 1.23 -20.45 -11.48
CA LEU A 161 0.31 -20.09 -12.56
C LEU A 161 0.80 -20.61 -13.91
N GLU A 162 2.06 -20.36 -14.24
CA GLU A 162 2.71 -20.84 -15.47
C GLU A 162 2.69 -22.36 -15.56
N SER A 163 2.98 -23.07 -14.47
CA SER A 163 2.96 -24.54 -14.44
C SER A 163 1.56 -25.15 -14.63
N MET A 164 0.51 -24.37 -14.36
CA MET A 164 -0.89 -24.79 -14.51
C MET A 164 -1.47 -24.48 -15.89
N ALA A 165 -0.78 -23.65 -16.67
CA ALA A 165 -1.20 -23.21 -17.99
C ALA A 165 -0.52 -24.02 -19.10
N HIS A 166 -1.26 -24.33 -20.16
CA HIS A 166 -0.70 -24.91 -21.38
C HIS A 166 -0.50 -23.85 -22.47
N SER A 167 -1.03 -22.65 -22.27
CA SER A 167 -0.84 -21.51 -23.17
C SER A 167 -0.85 -20.19 -22.40
N GLN A 168 0.01 -19.26 -22.82
CA GLN A 168 0.03 -17.88 -22.36
C GLN A 168 0.08 -16.98 -23.60
N ARG A 169 -0.76 -15.93 -23.61
CA ARG A 169 -0.71 -14.90 -24.64
C ARG A 169 -0.98 -13.52 -24.08
N ARG A 170 -0.33 -12.52 -24.65
CA ARG A 170 -0.61 -11.12 -24.37
C ARG A 170 -1.81 -10.66 -25.18
N ILE A 171 -2.94 -10.41 -24.53
CA ILE A 171 -4.18 -10.03 -25.22
C ILE A 171 -4.29 -8.51 -25.42
N ARG A 172 -3.58 -7.73 -24.61
CA ARG A 172 -3.41 -6.27 -24.74
C ARG A 172 -2.19 -5.82 -23.91
N PRO A 173 -1.69 -4.59 -24.06
CA PRO A 173 -0.63 -4.08 -23.21
C PRO A 173 -0.97 -4.29 -21.72
N PHE A 174 -0.02 -4.86 -20.98
CA PHE A 174 -0.10 -5.17 -19.55
C PHE A 174 -1.12 -6.25 -19.14
N VAL A 175 -1.71 -7.00 -20.07
CA VAL A 175 -2.63 -8.09 -19.75
C VAL A 175 -2.21 -9.38 -20.45
N ASP A 176 -1.77 -10.33 -19.64
CA ASP A 176 -1.41 -11.67 -20.07
C ASP A 176 -2.52 -12.65 -19.67
N GLU A 177 -3.06 -13.36 -20.65
CA GLU A 177 -4.03 -14.43 -20.44
C GLU A 177 -3.30 -15.76 -20.32
N TYR A 178 -3.59 -16.49 -19.24
CA TYR A 178 -3.13 -17.85 -18.99
C TYR A 178 -4.30 -18.80 -19.19
N THR A 179 -4.19 -19.68 -20.19
CA THR A 179 -5.16 -20.75 -20.40
C THR A 179 -4.72 -21.98 -19.62
N LEU A 180 -5.47 -22.29 -18.56
CA LEU A 180 -5.20 -23.40 -17.65
C LEU A 180 -5.48 -24.76 -18.31
N ASN A 181 -4.88 -25.83 -17.78
CA ASN A 181 -5.08 -27.20 -18.27
C ASN A 181 -6.55 -27.68 -18.24
N ASN A 182 -7.41 -27.02 -17.46
CA ASN A 182 -8.85 -27.31 -17.42
C ASN A 182 -9.70 -26.38 -18.30
N GLY A 183 -9.07 -25.59 -19.16
CA GLY A 183 -9.73 -24.70 -20.12
C GLY A 183 -10.15 -23.34 -19.56
N ARG A 184 -10.02 -23.08 -18.25
CA ARG A 184 -10.27 -21.75 -17.69
C ARG A 184 -9.15 -20.78 -18.05
N HIS A 185 -9.49 -19.50 -18.11
CA HIS A 185 -8.61 -18.38 -18.37
C HIS A 185 -8.43 -17.56 -17.09
N LEU A 186 -7.18 -17.24 -16.76
CA LEU A 186 -6.84 -16.27 -15.72
C LEU A 186 -6.05 -15.13 -16.36
N TYR A 187 -6.30 -13.90 -15.92
CA TYR A 187 -5.65 -12.71 -16.47
C TYR A 187 -4.68 -12.12 -15.45
N LEU A 188 -3.40 -12.08 -15.78
CA LEU A 188 -2.37 -11.44 -14.96
C LEU A 188 -2.07 -10.04 -15.49
N LEU A 189 -2.19 -9.04 -14.62
CA LEU A 189 -1.88 -7.67 -14.96
C LEU A 189 -0.42 -7.31 -14.66
N GLY A 190 0.22 -6.59 -15.57
CA GLY A 190 1.56 -6.00 -15.38
C GLY A 190 2.66 -7.01 -15.07
N GLU A 191 2.53 -8.27 -15.50
CA GLU A 191 3.45 -9.37 -15.15
C GLU A 191 3.58 -9.57 -13.62
N GLY A 192 2.52 -9.23 -12.87
CA GLY A 192 2.49 -9.25 -11.41
C GLY A 192 3.32 -8.15 -10.74
N ARG A 193 3.92 -7.23 -11.49
CA ARG A 193 4.59 -6.03 -10.92
C ARG A 193 3.54 -5.03 -10.40
N LEU A 194 3.98 -4.00 -9.68
CA LEU A 194 3.09 -2.97 -9.14
C LEU A 194 2.21 -2.37 -10.24
N ILE A 195 0.91 -2.68 -10.21
CA ILE A 195 0.00 -2.37 -11.31
C ILE A 195 -0.17 -0.87 -11.53
N ASN A 196 -0.11 -0.09 -10.45
CA ASN A 196 -0.23 1.36 -10.49
C ASN A 196 0.94 2.04 -11.20
N LEU A 197 2.13 1.44 -11.22
CA LEU A 197 3.30 1.92 -11.96
C LEU A 197 3.47 1.21 -13.31
N ALA A 198 3.08 -0.05 -13.40
CA ALA A 198 3.23 -0.84 -14.62
C ALA A 198 2.26 -0.40 -15.72
N ALA A 199 1.02 -0.06 -15.35
CA ALA A 199 -0.04 0.27 -16.30
C ALA A 199 -0.63 1.69 -16.12
N ALA A 200 -0.08 2.49 -15.22
CA ALA A 200 -0.45 3.89 -14.99
C ALA A 200 0.78 4.72 -14.57
N GLU A 201 0.56 5.89 -13.96
CA GLU A 201 1.60 6.88 -13.65
C GLU A 201 2.01 6.89 -12.17
N GLY A 202 1.60 5.87 -11.41
CA GLY A 202 1.84 5.81 -9.97
C GLY A 202 1.01 6.84 -9.21
N HIS A 203 1.56 7.31 -8.08
CA HIS A 203 0.86 8.23 -7.20
C HIS A 203 0.83 9.64 -7.80
N PRO A 204 -0.29 10.38 -7.67
CA PRO A 204 -0.36 11.77 -8.10
C PRO A 204 0.71 12.64 -7.41
N ALA A 205 1.22 13.64 -8.12
CA ALA A 205 2.21 14.58 -7.59
C ALA A 205 1.76 15.25 -6.28
N SER A 206 0.46 15.52 -6.14
CA SER A 206 -0.14 16.12 -4.95
C SER A 206 -0.17 15.22 -3.71
N VAL A 207 0.20 13.94 -3.84
CA VAL A 207 0.41 13.04 -2.70
C VAL A 207 1.92 12.85 -2.48
N MET A 208 2.68 12.75 -3.57
CA MET A 208 4.14 12.59 -3.53
C MET A 208 4.87 13.83 -2.99
N ASP A 209 4.28 15.02 -3.07
CA ASP A 209 4.86 16.25 -2.53
C ASP A 209 5.19 16.13 -1.03
N MET A 210 4.32 15.50 -0.24
CA MET A 210 4.57 15.23 1.19
C MET A 210 5.69 14.21 1.39
N SER A 211 5.72 13.12 0.63
CA SER A 211 6.77 12.10 0.74
C SER A 211 8.14 12.69 0.37
N PHE A 212 8.23 13.48 -0.70
CA PHE A 212 9.46 14.14 -1.10
C PHE A 212 9.85 15.32 -0.19
N ALA A 213 8.89 16.01 0.41
CA ALA A 213 9.17 16.99 1.46
C ALA A 213 9.77 16.33 2.71
N ASN A 214 9.27 15.14 3.10
CA ASN A 214 9.90 14.33 4.16
C ASN A 214 11.34 14.01 3.83
N GLN A 215 11.60 13.49 2.61
CA GLN A 215 12.96 13.19 2.16
C GLN A 215 13.88 14.41 2.26
N ALA A 216 13.46 15.55 1.69
CA ALA A 216 14.27 16.77 1.64
C ALA A 216 14.54 17.35 3.03
N LEU A 217 13.52 17.50 3.88
CA LEU A 217 13.66 18.10 5.21
C LEU A 217 14.41 17.17 6.18
N CYS A 218 14.24 15.85 6.06
CA CYS A 218 15.04 14.90 6.82
C CYS A 218 16.52 14.97 6.43
N LEU A 219 16.84 15.02 5.13
CA LEU A 219 18.23 15.19 4.67
C LEU A 219 18.83 16.51 5.17
N GLU A 220 18.08 17.61 5.12
CA GLU A 220 18.52 18.90 5.68
C GLU A 220 18.82 18.79 7.18
N SER A 221 17.92 18.18 7.95
CA SER A 221 18.09 17.95 9.39
C SER A 221 19.31 17.08 9.69
N MET A 222 19.56 16.04 8.90
CA MET A 222 20.75 15.19 9.05
C MET A 222 22.05 15.97 8.82
N VAL A 223 22.08 16.85 7.81
CA VAL A 223 23.26 17.69 7.54
C VAL A 223 23.50 18.66 8.70
N LYS A 224 22.44 19.34 9.19
CA LYS A 224 22.52 20.27 10.33
C LYS A 224 22.98 19.57 11.63
N ASN A 225 22.64 18.30 11.81
CA ASN A 225 22.95 17.53 13.02
C ASN A 225 24.06 16.49 12.83
N ARG A 226 24.88 16.60 11.77
CA ARG A 226 25.82 15.56 11.34
C ARG A 226 26.75 15.01 12.43
N GLU A 227 27.17 15.86 13.37
CA GLU A 227 28.10 15.52 14.46
C GLU A 227 27.45 14.65 15.54
N ARG A 228 26.12 14.64 15.62
CA ARG A 228 25.34 13.91 16.64
C ARG A 228 24.77 12.59 16.11
N LEU A 229 24.92 12.31 14.81
CA LEU A 229 24.33 11.13 14.20
C LEU A 229 25.14 9.87 14.57
N LYS A 230 24.42 8.82 14.97
CA LYS A 230 24.97 7.48 15.20
C LYS A 230 24.43 6.52 14.14
N PRO A 231 25.16 5.46 13.75
CA PRO A 231 24.65 4.41 12.87
C PRO A 231 23.46 3.66 13.48
N LYS A 232 22.27 4.25 13.33
CA LYS A 232 20.98 3.73 13.79
C LYS A 232 19.86 4.22 12.86
N ILE A 233 18.74 3.52 12.89
CA ILE A 233 17.50 3.96 12.27
C ILE A 233 16.74 4.85 13.25
N SER A 234 16.36 6.03 12.80
CA SER A 234 15.58 6.99 13.59
C SER A 234 14.25 7.29 12.89
N PRO A 235 13.17 7.59 13.64
CA PRO A 235 11.94 8.08 13.04
C PRO A 235 12.15 9.51 12.48
N VAL A 236 11.21 9.95 11.65
CA VAL A 236 11.13 11.36 11.27
C VAL A 236 10.88 12.22 12.51
N PRO A 237 11.63 13.32 12.73
CA PRO A 237 11.33 14.25 13.81
C PRO A 237 9.92 14.81 13.71
N GLU A 238 9.17 14.78 14.80
CA GLU A 238 7.75 15.17 14.83
C GLU A 238 7.50 16.59 14.30
N GLU A 239 8.40 17.53 14.61
CA GLU A 239 8.29 18.91 14.11
C GLU A 239 8.43 19.01 12.58
N ILE A 240 9.23 18.15 11.95
CA ILE A 240 9.34 18.09 10.48
C ILE A 240 8.04 17.57 9.89
N ASP A 241 7.48 16.51 10.47
CA ASP A 241 6.23 15.91 10.00
C ASP A 241 5.06 16.90 10.12
N LYS A 242 4.95 17.59 11.26
CA LYS A 242 3.97 18.67 11.46
C LYS A 242 4.20 19.85 10.53
N GLN A 243 5.45 20.23 10.26
CA GLN A 243 5.77 21.29 9.31
C GLN A 243 5.28 20.93 7.91
N ILE A 244 5.49 19.68 7.46
CA ILE A 244 5.02 19.20 6.15
C ILE A 244 3.50 19.25 6.09
N ALA A 245 2.80 18.79 7.13
CA ALA A 245 1.35 18.87 7.20
C ALA A 245 0.83 20.32 7.08
N ARG A 246 1.44 21.27 7.80
CA ARG A 246 1.10 22.70 7.70
C ARG A 246 1.37 23.26 6.29
N LEU A 247 2.52 22.94 5.70
CA LEU A 247 2.84 23.37 4.33
C LEU A 247 1.83 22.82 3.33
N LYS A 248 1.38 21.58 3.51
CA LYS A 248 0.37 20.95 2.66
C LYS A 248 -1.01 21.61 2.81
N LEU A 249 -1.45 21.86 4.03
CA LEU A 249 -2.71 22.57 4.28
C LEU A 249 -2.69 23.98 3.67
N ASN A 250 -1.60 24.71 3.87
CA ASN A 250 -1.40 26.04 3.29
C ASN A 250 -1.42 26.01 1.76
N SER A 251 -0.80 25.01 1.12
CA SER A 251 -0.83 24.88 -0.35
C SER A 251 -2.21 24.53 -0.90
N MET A 252 -3.09 23.98 -0.05
CA MET A 252 -4.50 23.73 -0.35
C MET A 252 -5.41 24.91 0.02
N GLY A 253 -4.87 25.99 0.58
CA GLY A 253 -5.65 27.14 1.06
C GLY A 253 -6.50 26.82 2.28
N ILE A 254 -6.06 25.89 3.13
CA ILE A 254 -6.78 25.44 4.33
C ILE A 254 -6.09 25.97 5.59
N ASP A 255 -6.82 26.75 6.36
CA ASP A 255 -6.43 27.18 7.70
C ASP A 255 -6.98 26.21 8.76
N ILE A 256 -6.28 26.10 9.89
CA ILE A 256 -6.69 25.28 11.04
C ILE A 256 -6.58 26.10 12.33
N ASP A 257 -7.38 25.71 13.33
CA ASP A 257 -7.36 26.33 14.65
C ASP A 257 -6.03 26.11 15.38
N SER A 258 -5.79 26.96 16.38
CA SER A 258 -4.68 26.80 17.32
C SER A 258 -5.22 26.67 18.73
N LEU A 259 -4.60 25.80 19.53
CA LEU A 259 -4.96 25.67 20.94
C LEU A 259 -4.62 26.96 21.70
N THR A 260 -5.57 27.44 22.48
CA THR A 260 -5.35 28.50 23.48
C THR A 260 -4.36 28.01 24.56
N PRO A 261 -3.72 28.92 25.31
CA PRO A 261 -2.85 28.54 26.42
C PRO A 261 -3.53 27.60 27.44
N GLU A 262 -4.78 27.90 27.80
CA GLU A 262 -5.59 27.09 28.71
C GLU A 262 -5.82 25.67 28.18
N GLN A 263 -6.16 25.52 26.88
CA GLN A 263 -6.33 24.20 26.27
C GLN A 263 -5.03 23.38 26.25
N LYS A 264 -3.88 24.03 26.05
CA LYS A 264 -2.58 23.35 26.11
C LYS A 264 -2.26 22.87 27.52
N GLU A 265 -2.53 23.70 28.53
CA GLU A 265 -2.35 23.34 29.93
C GLU A 265 -3.24 22.17 30.30
N TYR A 266 -4.53 22.23 29.95
CA TYR A 266 -5.49 21.14 30.20
C TYR A 266 -5.02 19.80 29.62
N LEU A 267 -4.50 19.78 28.38
CA LEU A 267 -4.02 18.53 27.74
C LEU A 267 -2.73 17.96 28.35
N THR A 268 -2.00 18.76 29.14
CA THR A 268 -0.73 18.35 29.75
C THR A 268 -0.80 18.18 31.27
N SER A 269 -1.89 18.66 31.89
CA SER A 269 -2.14 18.53 33.32
C SER A 269 -2.87 17.24 33.63
N TRP A 270 -2.41 16.52 34.66
CA TRP A 270 -3.12 15.36 35.23
C TRP A 270 -4.08 15.77 36.35
N GLU A 271 -4.03 17.03 36.79
CA GLU A 271 -4.83 17.59 37.88
C GLU A 271 -6.19 18.11 37.40
N GLN A 272 -6.37 18.20 36.08
CA GLN A 272 -7.60 18.61 35.43
C GLN A 272 -8.06 17.51 34.49
N GLY A 273 -9.22 16.91 34.78
CA GLY A 273 -9.77 15.76 34.05
C GLY A 273 -10.25 14.66 34.99
N THR A 274 -10.87 13.61 34.42
CA THR A 274 -11.28 12.39 35.14
C THR A 274 -10.20 11.32 35.09
#